data_AF-A0A7W0BY55-F1
#
_entry.id   AF-A0A7W0BY55-F1
#
_cell.length_a   1.000
_cell.length_b   1.000
_cell.length_c   1.000
_cell.angle_alpha   90.00
_cell.angle_beta   90.00
_cell.angle_gamma   90.00
#
_symmetry.space_group_name_H-M   'P 1'
#
loop_
_entity.id
_entity.type
_entity.pdbx_description
1 polymer ?
#
loop_
_entity_poly.entity_id
_entity_poly.type
_entity_poly.pdbx_seq_one_letter_code
_entity_poly.pdbx_strand_id
1 'polypeptide(L)' 'MYIPKAFEVHDQEKLFDFIKNNSFGILCSQNENGPFATHFYLM' A
#
# COMPACT_ATOMS: atom_id res chain seq x y z
N MET A 1 -2.59 -2.33 8.77
CA MET A 1 -3.77 -1.47 8.55
C MET A 1 -4.99 -2.35 8.47
N TYR A 2 -6.08 -1.99 9.14
CA TYR A 2 -7.34 -2.72 9.06
C TYR A 2 -8.06 -2.40 7.74
N ILE A 3 -8.56 -3.41 7.05
CA ILE A 3 -9.42 -3.26 5.86
C ILE A 3 -10.82 -3.76 6.24
N PRO A 4 -11.85 -2.91 6.18
CA PRO A 4 -13.23 -3.37 6.41
C PRO A 4 -13.64 -4.39 5.35
N LYS A 5 -14.40 -5.43 5.75
CA LYS A 5 -14.82 -6.53 4.86
C LYS A 5 -15.51 -6.08 3.58
N ALA A 6 -16.29 -4.99 3.65
CA ALA A 6 -16.98 -4.43 2.49
C ALA A 6 -16.02 -3.91 1.39
N PHE A 7 -14.74 -3.70 1.73
CA PHE A 7 -13.68 -3.25 0.82
C PHE A 7 -12.62 -4.32 0.57
N GLU A 8 -12.86 -5.56 1.02
CA GLU A 8 -11.94 -6.66 0.76
C GLU A 8 -11.94 -6.97 -0.75
N VAL A 9 -10.75 -6.95 -1.34
CA VAL A 9 -10.55 -7.32 -2.75
C VAL A 9 -9.98 -8.73 -2.77
N HIS A 10 -10.75 -9.68 -3.27
CA HIS A 10 -10.33 -11.08 -3.35
C HIS A 10 -9.47 -11.40 -4.58
N ASP A 11 -9.52 -10.56 -5.61
CA ASP A 11 -8.71 -10.68 -6.82
C ASP A 11 -7.33 -10.03 -6.60
N GLN A 12 -6.37 -10.84 -6.17
CA GLN A 12 -5.01 -10.36 -5.89
C GLN A 12 -4.24 -10.02 -7.17
N GLU A 13 -4.49 -10.71 -8.29
CA GLU A 13 -3.80 -10.44 -9.56
C GLU A 13 -4.10 -9.02 -10.05
N LYS A 14 -5.38 -8.61 -9.97
CA LYS A 14 -5.80 -7.25 -10.29
C LYS A 14 -5.12 -6.20 -9.41
N LEU A 15 -4.85 -6.50 -8.14
CA LEU A 15 -4.11 -5.58 -7.26
C LEU A 15 -2.65 -5.46 -7.67
N PHE A 16 -1.98 -6.58 -8.00
CA PHE A 16 -0.60 -6.55 -8.47
C PHE A 16 -0.45 -5.79 -9.79
N ASP A 17 -1.37 -5.99 -10.73
CA ASP A 17 -1.36 -5.27 -12.00
C ASP A 17 -1.66 -3.78 -11.80
N PHE A 18 -2.58 -3.43 -10.90
CA PHE A 18 -2.82 -2.04 -10.54
C PHE A 18 -1.55 -1.37 -10.01
N ILE A 19 -0.84 -2.00 -9.07
CA ILE A 19 0.40 -1.46 -8.49
C ILE A 19 1.50 -1.31 -9.56
N LYS A 20 1.69 -2.32 -10.43
CA LYS A 20 2.70 -2.26 -11.49
C LYS A 20 2.43 -1.15 -12.50
N ASN A 21 1.16 -0.95 -12.86
CA ASN A 21 0.77 0.06 -13.84
C ASN A 21 0.65 1.47 -13.24
N ASN A 22 0.64 1.58 -11.91
CA ASN A 22 0.50 2.83 -11.17
C ASN A 22 1.63 2.93 -10.14
N SER A 23 2.78 3.46 -10.57
CA SER A 23 4.02 3.55 -9.79
C SER A 23 3.98 4.57 -8.65
N PHE A 24 2.98 4.56 -7.78
CA PHE A 24 2.94 5.42 -6.60
C PHE A 24 2.58 4.61 -5.36
N GLY A 25 3.22 4.94 -4.24
CA GLY A 25 2.97 4.28 -2.96
C GLY A 25 3.41 5.13 -1.79
N ILE A 26 2.99 4.72 -0.60
CA ILE A 26 3.46 5.30 0.65
C ILE A 26 4.17 4.18 1.41
N LEU A 27 5.44 4.39 1.74
CA LEU A 27 6.17 3.53 2.64
C LEU A 27 5.91 3.98 4.07
N CYS A 28 5.20 3.17 4.83
CA CYS A 28 4.97 3.39 6.25
C CYS A 28 5.95 2.56 7.08
N SER A 29 6.65 3.20 8.01
CA SER A 29 7.53 2.58 8.99
C SER A 29 7.20 3.06 10.40
N GLN A 30 7.78 2.43 11.42
CA GLN A 30 7.63 2.84 12.81
C GLN A 30 9.01 2.83 13.48
N ASN A 31 9.28 3.86 14.29
CA ASN A 31 10.42 3.90 15.20
C ASN A 31 9.92 4.25 16.61
N GLU A 32 10.85 4.43 17.56
CA GLU A 32 10.53 4.77 18.96
C GLU A 32 9.69 6.04 19.10
N ASN A 33 9.74 6.95 18.11
CA ASN A 33 8.99 8.20 18.09
C ASN A 33 7.60 8.08 17.43
N GLY A 34 7.25 6.90 16.91
CA GLY A 34 5.95 6.63 16.30
C GLY A 34 6.01 6.29 14.81
N PRO A 35 4.85 6.32 14.12
CA PRO A 35 4.76 5.98 12.70
C PRO A 35 5.33 7.09 11.82
N PHE A 36 6.00 6.71 10.75
CA PHE A 36 6.56 7.58 9.72
C PHE A 36 6.07 7.12 8.35
N ALA A 37 5.83 8.07 7.44
CA ALA A 37 5.32 7.78 6.10
C ALA A 37 6.06 8.62 5.06
N THR A 38 6.56 7.98 4.01
CA THR A 38 7.26 8.63 2.89
C THR A 38 6.64 8.24 1.57
N HIS A 39 6.55 9.20 0.64
CA HIS A 39 6.17 8.93 -0.74
C HIS A 39 7.23 8.07 -1.42
N PHE A 40 6.78 7.02 -2.10
CA PHE A 40 7.65 6.11 -2.84
C PHE A 40 7.14 5.93 -4.26
N TYR A 41 8.07 5.85 -5.21
CA TYR A 41 7.79 5.57 -6.61
C TYR A 41 8.41 4.20 -6.94
N LEU A 42 7.59 3.26 -7.43
CA LEU A 42 8.10 1.97 -7.91
C LEU A 42 8.67 2.21 -9.32
N MET A 43 10.00 2.10 -9.47
CA MET A 43 10.68 2.17 -10.78
C MET A 43 10.27 1.03 -11.69
#